data_AF-A0A931Z342-F1
#
_entry.id   AF-A0A931Z342-F1
#
_cell.length_a   1.000
_cell.length_b   1.000
_cell.length_c   1.000
_cell.angle_alpha   90.00
_cell.angle_beta   90.00
_cell.angle_gamma   90.00
#
_symmetry.space_group_name_H-M   'P 1'
#
loop_
_entity.id
_entity.type
_entity.pdbx_description
1 polymer ?
#
loop_
_entity_poly.entity_id
_entity_poly.type
_entity_poly.pdbx_seq_one_letter_code
_entity_poly.pdbx_strand_id
1 'polypeptide(L)'
;MTPTRETFGNIPLSSQLAFYALAAVTAGIFCWGVWRRWKLWQLGTPIGFRGLIGGNLAAVWKKIRPGARRVAVDAGLQQRVRGHGPGTYAHISLYAGFMALLAGTTLLELDNIVSHVSAALKFHRGPYYVAYEYTLDVLGLAFIAGTLFFCWRRFRRPAALGHRATDWYVLASFLAIGVTGYLVEALRLGWSQATGLTAQCSPVGLWLAGVLGPLGEGGARSAHFAVWWIHALLVFGFIASIPFTRLFHFIAGPANIFLAPPGLGTLVPVTMAEVETTGRVGPSDIRHFSRQQLLSLDACMECGRCEEACPAFATAKPLSPKRVVQDLKGLMERTAAAVAAGRPEVPA
;
A
#
# COMPACT_ATOMS: atom_id res chain seq x y z
N MET A 1 -31.65 16.98 13.62
CA MET A 1 -30.82 15.88 14.18
C MET A 1 -29.37 16.14 13.80
N THR A 2 -28.42 15.85 14.69
CA THR A 2 -26.99 15.95 14.37
C THR A 2 -26.60 14.84 13.38
N PRO A 3 -25.99 15.15 12.22
CA PRO A 3 -25.56 14.13 11.27
C PRO A 3 -24.62 13.11 11.91
N THR A 4 -24.91 11.81 11.77
CA THR A 4 -24.09 10.70 12.28
C THR A 4 -24.58 9.39 11.65
N ARG A 5 -23.86 8.29 11.90
CA ARG A 5 -24.28 6.94 11.53
C ARG A 5 -23.97 5.93 12.64
N GLU A 6 -24.66 4.81 12.61
CA GLU A 6 -24.27 3.62 13.35
C GLU A 6 -23.20 2.86 12.57
N THR A 7 -22.15 2.40 13.26
CA THR A 7 -21.00 1.73 12.63
C THR A 7 -21.38 0.38 12.05
N PHE A 8 -21.99 -0.49 12.86
CA PHE A 8 -22.41 -1.83 12.43
C PHE A 8 -23.90 -1.92 12.07
N GLY A 9 -24.77 -1.07 12.62
CA GLY A 9 -26.19 -0.97 12.30
C GLY A 9 -26.88 -2.31 12.03
N ASN A 10 -27.06 -2.63 10.75
CA ASN A 10 -27.68 -3.86 10.25
C ASN A 10 -26.85 -5.17 10.40
N ILE A 11 -25.69 -5.13 11.06
CA ILE A 11 -24.81 -6.30 11.22
C ILE A 11 -24.96 -6.89 12.64
N PRO A 12 -25.39 -8.16 12.78
CA PRO A 12 -25.60 -8.78 14.09
C PRO A 12 -24.28 -9.04 14.82
N LEU A 13 -24.33 -9.13 16.15
CA LEU A 13 -23.16 -9.29 17.01
C LEU A 13 -22.28 -10.51 16.61
N SER A 14 -22.89 -11.63 16.22
CA SER A 14 -22.14 -12.81 15.76
C SER A 14 -21.27 -12.51 14.54
N SER A 15 -21.76 -11.68 13.61
CA SER A 15 -21.00 -11.25 12.43
C SER A 15 -19.90 -10.26 12.80
N GLN A 16 -20.13 -9.38 13.78
CA GLN A 16 -19.12 -8.47 14.29
C GLN A 16 -17.95 -9.25 14.95
N LEU A 17 -18.25 -10.25 15.77
CA LEU A 17 -17.22 -11.12 16.38
C LEU A 17 -16.42 -11.87 15.31
N ALA A 18 -17.09 -12.44 14.30
CA ALA A 18 -16.44 -13.11 13.19
C ALA A 18 -15.54 -12.14 12.38
N PHE A 19 -16.00 -10.92 12.17
CA PHE A 19 -15.23 -9.86 11.50
C PHE A 19 -13.94 -9.55 12.25
N TYR A 20 -13.98 -9.35 13.56
CA TYR A 20 -12.77 -9.11 14.36
C TYR A 20 -11.82 -10.31 14.41
N ALA A 21 -12.36 -11.53 14.48
CA ALA A 21 -11.53 -12.74 14.39
C ALA A 21 -10.79 -12.82 13.04
N LEU A 22 -11.49 -12.56 11.93
CA LEU A 22 -10.88 -12.50 10.59
C LEU A 22 -9.88 -11.35 10.46
N ALA A 23 -10.15 -10.19 11.07
CA ALA A 23 -9.20 -9.08 11.10
C ALA A 23 -7.90 -9.46 11.82
N ALA A 24 -7.99 -10.17 12.95
CA ALA A 24 -6.81 -10.67 13.67
C ALA A 24 -6.00 -11.69 12.86
N VAL A 25 -6.68 -12.65 12.19
CA VAL A 25 -6.02 -13.61 11.29
C VAL A 25 -5.35 -12.88 10.12
N THR A 26 -6.02 -11.92 9.51
CA THR A 26 -5.50 -11.10 8.41
C THR A 26 -4.26 -10.32 8.82
N ALA A 27 -4.29 -9.69 10.01
CA ALA A 27 -3.14 -8.99 10.57
C ALA A 27 -1.96 -9.95 10.82
N GLY A 28 -2.24 -11.17 11.32
CA GLY A 28 -1.22 -12.21 11.49
C GLY A 28 -0.53 -12.60 10.18
N ILE A 29 -1.31 -12.86 9.12
CA ILE A 29 -0.78 -13.19 7.79
C ILE A 29 0.04 -12.03 7.22
N PHE A 30 -0.47 -10.81 7.34
CA PHE A 30 0.21 -9.60 6.89
C PHE A 30 1.56 -9.44 7.61
N CYS A 31 1.58 -9.49 8.94
CA CYS A 31 2.78 -9.37 9.77
C CYS A 31 3.80 -10.46 9.45
N TRP A 32 3.35 -11.71 9.29
CA TRP A 32 4.22 -12.83 8.88
C TRP A 32 4.83 -12.59 7.49
N GLY A 33 4.04 -12.09 6.53
CA GLY A 33 4.53 -11.76 5.20
C GLY A 33 5.58 -10.65 5.21
N VAL A 34 5.37 -9.59 5.98
CA VAL A 34 6.35 -8.51 6.17
C VAL A 34 7.61 -9.05 6.85
N TRP A 35 7.49 -9.88 7.88
CA TRP A 35 8.62 -10.50 8.56
C TRP A 35 9.44 -11.39 7.62
N ARG A 36 8.78 -12.16 6.74
CA ARG A 36 9.46 -12.99 5.73
C ARG A 36 10.33 -12.13 4.82
N ARG A 37 9.81 -10.98 4.36
CA ARG A 37 10.57 -10.02 3.56
C ARG A 37 11.73 -9.42 4.35
N TRP A 38 11.49 -9.02 5.59
CA TRP A 38 12.52 -8.49 6.48
C TRP A 38 13.69 -9.46 6.69
N LYS A 39 13.42 -10.76 6.82
CA LYS A 39 14.46 -11.81 6.90
C LYS A 39 15.35 -11.87 5.67
N LEU A 40 14.81 -11.63 4.47
CA LEU A 40 15.63 -11.59 3.24
C LEU A 40 16.68 -10.48 3.33
N TRP A 41 16.30 -9.31 3.85
CA TRP A 41 17.23 -8.19 4.01
C TRP A 41 18.31 -8.46 5.05
N GLN A 42 18.08 -9.38 6.00
CA GLN A 42 19.08 -9.76 7.00
C GLN A 42 20.26 -10.55 6.42
N LEU A 43 20.14 -11.07 5.19
CA LEU A 43 21.26 -11.68 4.47
C LEU A 43 22.39 -10.68 4.17
N GLY A 44 22.06 -9.40 4.07
CA GLY A 44 23.00 -8.34 3.75
C GLY A 44 23.79 -7.84 4.95
N THR A 45 24.85 -7.10 4.66
CA THR A 45 25.71 -6.47 5.67
C THR A 45 24.91 -5.46 6.50
N PRO A 46 25.05 -5.48 7.84
CA PRO A 46 24.25 -4.64 8.72
C PRO A 46 24.49 -3.16 8.45
N ILE A 47 23.40 -2.41 8.34
CA ILE A 47 23.44 -0.95 8.39
C ILE A 47 23.55 -0.51 9.86
N GLY A 48 24.30 0.56 10.13
CA GLY A 48 24.56 1.09 11.47
C GLY A 48 23.33 1.72 12.15
N PHE A 49 22.26 0.95 12.34
CA PHE A 49 20.98 1.41 12.91
C PHE A 49 21.14 1.92 14.35
N ARG A 50 22.07 1.31 15.11
CA ARG A 50 22.46 1.80 16.44
C ARG A 50 23.01 3.23 16.39
N GLY A 51 23.65 3.61 15.28
CA GLY A 51 24.13 4.97 15.05
C GLY A 51 23.01 6.00 14.89
N LEU A 52 21.82 5.60 14.41
CA LEU A 52 20.65 6.48 14.25
C LEU A 52 19.97 6.82 15.59
N ILE A 53 20.00 5.88 16.54
CA ILE A 53 19.26 5.96 17.82
C ILE A 53 20.20 6.35 18.97
N GLY A 54 21.52 6.28 18.78
CA GLY A 54 22.50 6.67 19.79
C GLY A 54 22.60 8.20 19.97
N GLY A 55 22.61 8.65 21.23
CA GLY A 55 22.79 10.04 21.64
C GLY A 55 21.58 10.59 22.42
N ASN A 56 21.59 11.89 22.69
CA ASN A 56 20.44 12.57 23.28
C ASN A 56 19.32 12.79 22.23
N LEU A 57 18.13 13.18 22.68
CA LEU A 57 16.96 13.35 21.82
C LEU A 57 17.20 14.30 20.63
N ALA A 58 17.96 15.39 20.85
CA ALA A 58 18.30 16.35 19.80
C ALA A 58 19.23 15.74 18.74
N ALA A 59 20.23 14.94 19.15
CA ALA A 59 21.13 14.25 18.23
C ALA A 59 20.40 13.17 17.43
N VAL A 60 19.52 12.41 18.06
CA VAL A 60 18.65 11.42 17.38
C VAL A 60 17.75 12.12 16.37
N TRP A 61 17.10 13.23 16.74
CA TRP A 61 16.27 14.01 15.84
C TRP A 61 17.05 14.55 14.63
N LYS A 62 18.26 15.08 14.85
CA LYS A 62 19.13 15.57 13.76
C LYS A 62 19.47 14.45 12.75
N LYS A 63 19.62 13.21 13.20
CA LYS A 63 19.92 12.04 12.35
C LYS A 63 18.68 11.52 11.61
N ILE A 64 17.51 11.53 12.25
CA ILE A 64 16.24 11.01 11.68
C ILE A 64 15.56 12.02 10.75
N ARG A 65 15.63 13.32 11.07
CA ARG A 65 14.92 14.40 10.37
C ARG A 65 15.12 14.40 8.85
N PRO A 66 16.33 14.17 8.27
CA PRO A 66 16.49 14.14 6.82
C PRO A 66 15.72 13.00 6.16
N GLY A 67 15.79 11.79 6.73
CA GLY A 67 15.05 10.62 6.24
C GLY A 67 13.54 10.83 6.37
N ALA A 68 13.08 11.32 7.52
CA ALA A 68 11.67 11.62 7.75
C ALA A 68 11.14 12.70 6.78
N ARG A 69 11.91 13.76 6.54
CA ARG A 69 11.57 14.79 5.55
C ARG A 69 11.45 14.20 4.15
N ARG A 70 12.38 13.33 3.74
CA ARG A 70 12.29 12.65 2.44
C ARG A 70 11.06 11.77 2.34
N VAL A 71 10.70 11.02 3.39
CA VAL A 71 9.47 10.23 3.39
C VAL A 71 8.24 11.12 3.26
N ALA A 72 8.15 12.19 4.04
CA ALA A 72 7.02 13.12 3.97
C ALA A 72 6.85 13.74 2.57
N VAL A 73 7.96 14.10 1.93
CA VAL A 73 7.94 14.76 0.62
C VAL A 73 7.84 13.77 -0.55
N ASP A 74 8.71 12.77 -0.60
CA ASP A 74 8.80 11.83 -1.73
C ASP A 74 7.67 10.80 -1.71
N ALA A 75 7.31 10.27 -0.53
CA ALA A 75 6.24 9.30 -0.38
C ALA A 75 4.91 9.95 -0.01
N GLY A 76 4.87 10.88 0.94
CA GLY A 76 3.64 11.56 1.36
C GLY A 76 3.07 12.46 0.24
N LEU A 77 3.85 13.43 -0.21
CA LEU A 77 3.46 14.36 -1.29
C LEU A 77 3.67 13.81 -2.71
N GLN A 78 4.10 12.54 -2.82
CA GLN A 78 4.28 11.82 -4.07
C GLN A 78 5.26 12.51 -5.04
N GLN A 79 6.24 13.29 -4.54
CA GLN A 79 7.14 14.09 -5.40
C GLN A 79 7.90 13.22 -6.40
N ARG A 80 8.33 12.01 -6.00
CA ARG A 80 9.06 11.09 -6.90
C ARG A 80 8.23 10.57 -8.06
N VAL A 81 6.90 10.61 -7.98
CA VAL A 81 6.01 10.09 -9.03
C VAL A 81 5.66 11.17 -10.06
N ARG A 82 5.96 12.45 -9.76
CA ARG A 82 5.66 13.59 -10.64
C ARG A 82 6.50 13.61 -11.91
N GLY A 83 5.97 14.21 -12.98
CA GLY A 83 6.69 14.46 -14.23
C GLY A 83 6.66 13.34 -15.27
N HIS A 84 5.75 12.35 -15.16
CA HIS A 84 5.74 11.16 -16.02
C HIS A 84 4.38 10.99 -16.74
N GLY A 85 3.82 12.11 -17.21
CA GLY A 85 2.58 12.15 -17.99
C GLY A 85 1.33 11.71 -17.22
N PRO A 86 0.33 11.12 -17.90
CA PRO A 86 -0.95 10.73 -17.29
C PRO A 86 -0.82 9.72 -16.14
N GLY A 87 0.23 8.90 -16.14
CA GLY A 87 0.50 7.93 -15.07
C GLY A 87 0.78 8.58 -13.72
N THR A 88 1.32 9.80 -13.69
CA THR A 88 1.50 10.58 -12.46
C THR A 88 0.15 10.88 -11.83
N TYR A 89 -0.78 11.44 -12.59
CA TYR A 89 -2.09 11.86 -12.06
C TYR A 89 -2.90 10.65 -11.61
N ALA A 90 -2.92 9.58 -12.42
CA ALA A 90 -3.60 8.34 -12.04
C ALA A 90 -3.05 7.73 -10.75
N HIS A 91 -1.72 7.74 -10.55
CA HIS A 91 -1.12 7.26 -9.30
C HIS A 91 -1.49 8.15 -8.11
N ILE A 92 -1.43 9.48 -8.27
CA ILE A 92 -1.76 10.41 -7.18
C ILE A 92 -3.24 10.28 -6.80
N SER A 93 -4.15 10.18 -7.78
CA SER A 93 -5.58 9.96 -7.54
C SER A 93 -5.85 8.62 -6.84
N LEU A 94 -5.22 7.54 -7.31
CA LEU A 94 -5.32 6.23 -6.68
C LEU A 94 -4.78 6.26 -5.25
N TYR A 95 -3.60 6.83 -5.04
CA TYR A 95 -2.95 6.92 -3.73
C TYR A 95 -3.77 7.78 -2.75
N ALA A 96 -4.20 8.97 -3.17
CA ALA A 96 -4.99 9.86 -2.33
C ALA A 96 -6.32 9.21 -1.93
N GLY A 97 -7.01 8.59 -2.89
CA GLY A 97 -8.25 7.86 -2.62
C GLY A 97 -8.06 6.66 -1.70
N PHE A 98 -7.09 5.80 -1.99
CA PHE A 98 -6.80 4.63 -1.14
C PHE A 98 -6.39 5.05 0.28
N MET A 99 -5.52 6.06 0.44
CA MET A 99 -5.09 6.55 1.76
C MET A 99 -6.23 7.20 2.53
N ALA A 100 -7.09 7.98 1.86
CA ALA A 100 -8.25 8.59 2.51
C ALA A 100 -9.26 7.52 2.95
N LEU A 101 -9.59 6.55 2.10
CA LEU A 101 -10.50 5.44 2.44
C LEU A 101 -9.94 4.58 3.59
N LEU A 102 -8.64 4.28 3.57
CA LEU A 102 -7.97 3.54 4.64
C LEU A 102 -8.01 4.33 5.96
N ALA A 103 -7.62 5.61 5.93
CA ALA A 103 -7.66 6.47 7.11
C ALA A 103 -9.09 6.64 7.64
N GLY A 104 -10.05 6.82 6.75
CA GLY A 104 -11.45 6.94 7.06
C GLY A 104 -12.00 5.71 7.75
N THR A 105 -11.78 4.53 7.19
CA THR A 105 -12.21 3.25 7.78
C THR A 105 -11.55 3.02 9.14
N THR A 106 -10.27 3.36 9.27
CA THR A 106 -9.54 3.27 10.55
C THR A 106 -10.12 4.23 11.59
N LEU A 107 -10.43 5.47 11.22
CA LEU A 107 -11.04 6.45 12.13
C LEU A 107 -12.44 6.02 12.57
N LEU A 108 -13.23 5.41 11.69
CA LEU A 108 -14.54 4.85 12.04
C LEU A 108 -14.40 3.73 13.07
N GLU A 109 -13.44 2.83 12.89
CA GLU A 109 -13.18 1.75 13.84
C GLU A 109 -12.66 2.29 15.18
N LEU A 110 -11.79 3.29 15.16
CA LEU A 110 -11.34 3.97 16.37
C LEU A 110 -12.50 4.64 17.12
N ASP A 111 -13.41 5.33 16.43
CA ASP A 111 -14.63 5.87 17.06
C ASP A 111 -15.47 4.76 17.69
N ASN A 112 -15.64 3.63 16.99
CA ASN A 112 -16.39 2.48 17.50
C ASN A 112 -15.78 1.94 18.80
N ILE A 113 -14.49 1.61 18.80
CA ILE A 113 -13.78 1.08 19.97
C ILE A 113 -13.82 2.07 21.15
N VAL A 114 -13.52 3.33 20.88
CA VAL A 114 -13.46 4.37 21.91
C VAL A 114 -14.85 4.66 22.49
N SER A 115 -15.91 4.57 21.67
CA SER A 115 -17.29 4.74 22.14
C SER A 115 -17.74 3.64 23.12
N HIS A 116 -17.16 2.44 23.03
CA HIS A 116 -17.38 1.38 24.03
C HIS A 116 -16.70 1.69 25.38
N VAL A 117 -15.63 2.49 25.39
CA VAL A 117 -14.99 2.96 26.62
C VAL A 117 -15.79 4.10 27.25
N SER A 118 -16.23 5.07 26.45
CA SER A 118 -17.10 6.15 26.90
C SER A 118 -17.89 6.77 25.75
N ALA A 119 -19.21 6.87 25.93
CA ALA A 119 -20.10 7.54 24.98
C ALA A 119 -19.73 9.03 24.75
N ALA A 120 -19.07 9.67 25.71
CA ALA A 120 -18.61 11.06 25.57
C ALA A 120 -17.51 11.22 24.52
N LEU A 121 -16.72 10.17 24.29
CA LEU A 121 -15.60 10.17 23.35
C LEU A 121 -16.03 9.89 21.90
N LYS A 122 -17.33 9.64 21.64
CA LYS A 122 -17.86 9.52 20.29
C LYS A 122 -17.72 10.85 19.54
N PHE A 123 -16.84 10.87 18.54
CA PHE A 123 -16.50 12.05 17.75
C PHE A 123 -17.12 12.01 16.35
N HIS A 124 -17.61 10.86 15.89
CA HIS A 124 -18.20 10.67 14.56
C HIS A 124 -19.63 11.25 14.41
N ARG A 125 -19.76 12.58 14.56
CA ARG A 125 -21.04 13.31 14.50
C ARG A 125 -20.86 14.75 14.02
N GLY A 126 -21.96 15.39 13.61
CA GLY A 126 -22.02 16.80 13.27
C GLY A 126 -21.22 17.17 12.02
N PRO A 127 -20.60 18.37 11.98
CA PRO A 127 -19.82 18.84 10.83
C PRO A 127 -18.64 17.94 10.47
N TYR A 128 -18.01 17.31 11.47
CA TYR A 128 -16.92 16.35 11.23
C TYR A 128 -17.39 15.16 10.38
N TYR A 129 -18.54 14.57 10.74
CA TYR A 129 -19.14 13.46 9.98
C TYR A 129 -19.42 13.87 8.52
N VAL A 130 -19.98 15.06 8.30
CA VAL A 130 -20.30 15.56 6.95
C VAL A 130 -19.04 15.72 6.10
N ALA A 131 -17.98 16.33 6.65
CA ALA A 131 -16.72 16.50 5.96
C ALA A 131 -16.02 15.16 5.70
N TYR A 132 -16.06 14.25 6.68
CA TYR A 132 -15.54 12.91 6.57
C TYR A 132 -16.23 12.15 5.43
N GLU A 133 -17.56 12.07 5.44
CA GLU A 133 -18.31 11.24 4.49
C GLU A 133 -18.15 11.77 3.07
N TYR A 134 -18.25 13.10 2.90
CA TYR A 134 -18.04 13.75 1.60
C TYR A 134 -16.63 13.53 1.06
N THR A 135 -15.62 13.59 1.93
CA THR A 135 -14.23 13.36 1.53
C THR A 135 -14.03 11.92 1.05
N LEU A 136 -14.57 10.94 1.77
CA LEU A 136 -14.45 9.53 1.37
C LEU A 136 -15.23 9.23 0.08
N ASP A 137 -16.42 9.79 -0.04
CA ASP A 137 -17.28 9.60 -1.21
C ASP A 137 -16.67 10.20 -2.47
N VAL A 138 -16.06 11.39 -2.40
CA VAL A 138 -15.38 12.00 -3.57
C VAL A 138 -14.05 11.33 -3.87
N LEU A 139 -13.23 11.04 -2.86
CA LEU A 139 -11.92 10.43 -3.08
C LEU A 139 -12.01 8.96 -3.48
N GLY A 140 -13.12 8.28 -3.19
CA GLY A 140 -13.43 6.96 -3.76
C GLY A 140 -13.54 6.97 -5.29
N LEU A 141 -14.05 8.06 -5.89
CA LEU A 141 -14.11 8.19 -7.35
C LEU A 141 -12.72 8.36 -7.92
N ALA A 142 -11.88 9.17 -7.26
CA ALA A 142 -10.48 9.34 -7.64
C ALA A 142 -9.72 8.00 -7.59
N PHE A 143 -10.00 7.17 -6.57
CA PHE A 143 -9.46 5.82 -6.45
C PHE A 143 -9.88 4.90 -7.62
N ILE A 144 -11.17 4.85 -7.95
CA ILE A 144 -11.68 4.05 -9.07
C ILE A 144 -11.12 4.56 -10.40
N ALA A 145 -11.13 5.87 -10.64
CA ALA A 145 -10.63 6.47 -11.87
C ALA A 145 -9.13 6.17 -12.09
N GLY A 146 -8.31 6.31 -11.04
CA GLY A 146 -6.89 5.95 -11.09
C GLY A 146 -6.69 4.45 -11.37
N THR A 147 -7.51 3.59 -10.77
CA THR A 147 -7.47 2.14 -11.00
C THR A 147 -7.84 1.78 -12.44
N LEU A 148 -8.91 2.36 -12.98
CA LEU A 148 -9.34 2.17 -14.37
C LEU A 148 -8.28 2.62 -15.37
N PHE A 149 -7.61 3.75 -15.10
CA PHE A 149 -6.49 4.19 -15.91
C PHE A 149 -5.35 3.15 -15.93
N PHE A 150 -4.99 2.57 -14.78
CA PHE A 150 -3.95 1.55 -14.74
C PHE A 150 -4.37 0.24 -15.40
N CYS A 151 -5.64 -0.16 -15.29
CA CYS A 151 -6.20 -1.28 -16.07
C CYS A 151 -6.01 -1.03 -17.58
N TRP A 152 -6.47 0.13 -18.06
CA TRP A 152 -6.32 0.52 -19.47
C TRP A 152 -4.85 0.55 -19.92
N ARG A 153 -3.97 1.20 -19.16
CA ARG A 153 -2.53 1.27 -19.46
C ARG A 153 -1.91 -0.13 -19.54
N ARG A 154 -2.38 -1.07 -18.73
CA ARG A 154 -1.86 -2.44 -18.70
C ARG A 154 -2.40 -3.30 -19.85
N PHE A 155 -3.64 -3.06 -20.29
CA PHE A 155 -4.16 -3.64 -21.53
C PHE A 155 -3.34 -3.21 -22.76
N ARG A 156 -2.81 -1.97 -22.77
CA ARG A 156 -1.93 -1.47 -23.84
C ARG A 156 -0.54 -2.11 -23.88
N ARG A 157 -0.17 -2.90 -22.86
CA ARG A 157 1.11 -3.65 -22.75
C ARG A 157 2.38 -2.87 -23.17
N PRO A 158 2.66 -1.69 -22.59
CA PRO A 158 3.91 -0.98 -22.86
C PRO A 158 5.14 -1.85 -22.51
N ALA A 159 6.16 -1.84 -23.37
CA ALA A 159 7.33 -2.71 -23.29
C ALA A 159 8.17 -2.50 -22.01
N ALA A 160 8.27 -1.25 -21.55
CA ALA A 160 9.02 -0.91 -20.33
C ALA A 160 8.35 -1.44 -19.04
N LEU A 161 7.05 -1.78 -19.08
CA LEU A 161 6.29 -2.16 -17.89
C LEU A 161 6.41 -3.66 -17.62
N GLY A 162 6.55 -4.07 -16.35
CA GLY A 162 6.57 -5.49 -15.99
C GLY A 162 5.17 -6.10 -16.01
N HIS A 163 5.02 -7.28 -16.64
CA HIS A 163 3.76 -7.99 -16.84
C HIS A 163 3.62 -9.26 -15.97
N ARG A 164 3.32 -9.11 -14.68
CA ARG A 164 2.96 -10.23 -13.78
C ARG A 164 1.45 -10.39 -13.62
N ALA A 165 1.01 -11.62 -13.40
CA ALA A 165 -0.41 -11.95 -13.14
C ALA A 165 -0.93 -11.33 -11.82
N THR A 166 -0.06 -11.24 -10.81
CA THR A 166 -0.37 -10.60 -9.51
C THR A 166 -0.85 -9.16 -9.63
N ASP A 167 -0.48 -8.47 -10.71
CA ASP A 167 -0.83 -7.06 -10.90
C ASP A 167 -2.28 -6.94 -11.36
N TRP A 168 -2.79 -7.90 -12.14
CA TRP A 168 -4.21 -7.99 -12.47
C TRP A 168 -5.05 -8.35 -11.25
N TYR A 169 -4.56 -9.24 -10.39
CA TYR A 169 -5.19 -9.53 -9.10
C TYR A 169 -5.33 -8.27 -8.25
N VAL A 170 -4.26 -7.46 -8.13
CA VAL A 170 -4.31 -6.20 -7.37
C VAL A 170 -5.29 -5.21 -7.97
N LEU A 171 -5.26 -4.99 -9.30
CA LEU A 171 -6.16 -4.04 -9.96
C LEU A 171 -7.62 -4.49 -9.87
N ALA A 172 -7.89 -5.79 -10.03
CA ALA A 172 -9.23 -6.36 -9.86
C ALA A 172 -9.70 -6.21 -8.41
N SER A 173 -8.83 -6.46 -7.43
CA SER A 173 -9.15 -6.26 -6.00
C SER A 173 -9.48 -4.81 -5.70
N PHE A 174 -8.69 -3.85 -6.20
CA PHE A 174 -8.98 -2.42 -6.05
C PHE A 174 -10.33 -2.03 -6.63
N LEU A 175 -10.62 -2.47 -7.86
CA LEU A 175 -11.90 -2.16 -8.49
C LEU A 175 -13.07 -2.79 -7.73
N ALA A 176 -12.94 -4.07 -7.34
CA ALA A 176 -13.96 -4.78 -6.58
C ALA A 176 -14.22 -4.14 -5.21
N ILE A 177 -13.17 -3.79 -4.46
CA ILE A 177 -13.29 -3.11 -3.16
C ILE A 177 -13.91 -1.73 -3.33
N GLY A 178 -13.47 -0.95 -4.32
CA GLY A 178 -14.03 0.38 -4.59
C GLY A 178 -15.53 0.34 -4.92
N VAL A 179 -15.92 -0.56 -5.83
CA VAL A 179 -17.34 -0.74 -6.23
C VAL A 179 -18.17 -1.25 -5.07
N THR A 180 -17.72 -2.29 -4.38
CA THR A 180 -18.47 -2.85 -3.25
C THR A 180 -18.56 -1.87 -2.08
N GLY A 181 -17.58 -1.00 -1.86
CA GLY A 181 -17.64 0.05 -0.84
C GLY A 181 -18.77 1.05 -1.10
N TYR A 182 -18.92 1.51 -2.35
CA TYR A 182 -20.06 2.35 -2.73
C TYR A 182 -21.39 1.62 -2.63
N LEU A 183 -21.45 0.33 -2.96
CA LEU A 183 -22.66 -0.46 -2.80
C LEU A 183 -23.04 -0.62 -1.32
N VAL A 184 -22.08 -0.84 -0.42
CA VAL A 184 -22.33 -0.86 1.02
C VAL A 184 -22.95 0.45 1.47
N GLU A 185 -22.37 1.59 1.08
CA GLU A 185 -22.87 2.92 1.47
C GLU A 185 -24.26 3.22 0.88
N ALA A 186 -24.48 2.94 -0.40
CA ALA A 186 -25.77 3.13 -1.06
C ALA A 186 -26.88 2.28 -0.41
N LEU A 187 -26.59 1.01 -0.12
CA LEU A 187 -27.51 0.12 0.57
C LEU A 187 -27.75 0.58 2.01
N ARG A 188 -26.73 1.12 2.68
CA ARG A 188 -26.84 1.73 4.01
C ARG A 188 -27.84 2.88 4.01
N LEU A 189 -27.68 3.84 3.10
CA LEU A 189 -28.62 4.95 2.94
C LEU A 189 -30.04 4.47 2.64
N GLY A 190 -30.17 3.41 1.84
CA GLY A 190 -31.44 2.78 1.48
C GLY A 190 -32.18 2.15 2.66
N TRP A 191 -31.53 1.30 3.46
CA TRP A 191 -32.20 0.67 4.61
C TRP A 191 -32.32 1.61 5.81
N SER A 192 -31.38 2.55 6.00
CA SER A 192 -31.45 3.52 7.09
C SER A 192 -32.38 4.70 6.81
N GLN A 193 -32.96 4.78 5.59
CA GLN A 193 -33.81 5.88 5.14
C GLN A 193 -33.22 7.26 5.46
N ALA A 194 -31.91 7.40 5.19
CA ALA A 194 -31.18 8.62 5.52
C ALA A 194 -31.71 9.81 4.70
N THR A 195 -32.00 10.93 5.37
CA THR A 195 -32.52 12.15 4.73
C THR A 195 -31.69 13.38 5.09
N GLY A 196 -31.88 14.45 4.34
CA GLY A 196 -31.20 15.73 4.54
C GLY A 196 -29.68 15.63 4.42
N LEU A 197 -28.96 16.36 5.28
CA LEU A 197 -27.50 16.51 5.17
C LEU A 197 -26.74 15.18 5.35
N THR A 198 -27.28 14.23 6.13
CA THR A 198 -26.68 12.91 6.35
C THR A 198 -26.63 12.04 5.08
N ALA A 199 -27.59 12.23 4.17
CA ALA A 199 -27.60 11.57 2.87
C ALA A 199 -26.82 12.38 1.82
N GLN A 200 -27.00 13.70 1.81
CA GLN A 200 -26.38 14.59 0.82
C GLN A 200 -24.85 14.66 0.92
N CYS A 201 -24.27 14.33 2.08
CA CYS A 201 -22.83 14.26 2.25
C CYS A 201 -22.17 13.04 1.60
N SER A 202 -22.94 12.07 1.07
CA SER A 202 -22.43 10.98 0.23
C SER A 202 -23.10 11.10 -1.15
N PRO A 203 -22.67 12.01 -2.04
CA PRO A 203 -23.36 12.25 -3.30
C PRO A 203 -23.40 11.03 -4.23
N VAL A 204 -22.31 10.25 -4.31
CA VAL A 204 -22.26 9.03 -5.13
C VAL A 204 -23.07 7.91 -4.49
N GLY A 205 -22.92 7.72 -3.18
CA GLY A 205 -23.73 6.77 -2.42
C GLY A 205 -25.23 7.06 -2.54
N LEU A 206 -25.63 8.34 -2.45
CA LEU A 206 -27.01 8.78 -2.59
C LEU A 206 -27.55 8.56 -4.00
N TRP A 207 -26.75 8.85 -5.02
CA TRP A 207 -27.12 8.57 -6.42
C TRP A 207 -27.36 7.07 -6.64
N LEU A 208 -26.43 6.23 -6.16
CA LEU A 208 -26.58 4.76 -6.23
C LEU A 208 -27.76 4.25 -5.38
N ALA A 209 -28.03 4.86 -4.22
CA ALA A 209 -29.18 4.52 -3.39
C ALA A 209 -30.50 4.77 -4.14
N GLY A 210 -30.57 5.85 -4.93
CA GLY A 210 -31.69 6.12 -5.83
C GLY A 210 -31.87 5.04 -6.91
N VAL A 211 -30.77 4.57 -7.51
CA VAL A 211 -30.79 3.46 -8.50
C VAL A 211 -31.26 2.15 -7.85
N LEU A 212 -30.85 1.89 -6.61
CA LEU A 212 -31.22 0.71 -5.83
C LEU A 212 -32.57 0.84 -5.10
N GLY A 213 -33.24 2.00 -5.20
CA GLY A 213 -34.52 2.30 -4.56
C GLY A 213 -35.62 1.25 -4.77
N PRO A 214 -35.76 0.61 -5.96
CA PRO A 214 -36.75 -0.43 -6.18
C PRO A 214 -36.62 -1.67 -5.28
N LEU A 215 -35.49 -1.89 -4.61
CA LEU A 215 -35.31 -2.99 -3.65
C LEU A 215 -36.18 -2.82 -2.39
N GLY A 216 -36.61 -1.60 -2.07
CA GLY A 216 -37.26 -1.26 -0.82
C GLY A 216 -36.36 -1.47 0.41
N GLU A 217 -36.88 -1.18 1.60
CA GLU A 217 -36.10 -1.27 2.85
C GLU A 217 -35.62 -2.70 3.12
N GLY A 218 -36.51 -3.69 3.04
CA GLY A 218 -36.17 -5.10 3.32
C GLY A 218 -35.16 -5.69 2.34
N GLY A 219 -35.27 -5.34 1.05
CA GLY A 219 -34.30 -5.73 0.04
C GLY A 219 -32.95 -5.05 0.25
N ALA A 220 -32.95 -3.74 0.54
CA ALA A 220 -31.73 -3.00 0.86
C ALA A 220 -31.03 -3.57 2.11
N ARG A 221 -31.78 -3.98 3.12
CA ARG A 221 -31.25 -4.58 4.36
C ARG A 221 -30.58 -5.93 4.10
N SER A 222 -31.23 -6.79 3.31
CA SER A 222 -30.69 -8.10 2.95
C SER A 222 -29.45 -7.99 2.05
N ALA A 223 -29.53 -7.13 1.03
CA ALA A 223 -28.42 -6.87 0.13
C ALA A 223 -27.24 -6.20 0.87
N HIS A 224 -27.51 -5.26 1.77
CA HIS A 224 -26.47 -4.63 2.59
C HIS A 224 -25.68 -5.67 3.36
N PHE A 225 -26.35 -6.60 4.05
CA PHE A 225 -25.68 -7.65 4.82
C PHE A 225 -24.76 -8.52 3.93
N ALA A 226 -25.25 -8.93 2.75
CA ALA A 226 -24.47 -9.73 1.82
C ALA A 226 -23.27 -8.97 1.24
N VAL A 227 -23.50 -7.75 0.73
CA VAL A 227 -22.46 -6.91 0.13
C VAL A 227 -21.44 -6.47 1.17
N TRP A 228 -21.85 -6.22 2.41
CA TRP A 228 -20.95 -5.90 3.52
C TRP A 228 -19.97 -7.05 3.79
N TRP A 229 -20.44 -8.30 3.83
CA TRP A 229 -19.55 -9.46 3.99
C TRP A 229 -18.65 -9.67 2.79
N ILE A 230 -19.17 -9.52 1.55
CA ILE A 230 -18.35 -9.60 0.33
C ILE A 230 -17.24 -8.55 0.39
N HIS A 231 -17.58 -7.30 0.71
CA HIS A 231 -16.61 -6.22 0.84
C HIS A 231 -15.57 -6.52 1.92
N ALA A 232 -16.00 -6.94 3.12
CA ALA A 232 -15.10 -7.28 4.21
C ALA A 232 -14.11 -8.39 3.82
N LEU A 233 -14.58 -9.47 3.19
CA LEU A 233 -13.73 -10.57 2.74
C LEU A 233 -12.77 -10.14 1.63
N LEU A 234 -13.20 -9.29 0.69
CA LEU A 234 -12.33 -8.71 -0.33
C LEU A 234 -11.22 -7.86 0.30
N VAL A 235 -11.57 -7.01 1.27
CA VAL A 235 -10.59 -6.16 1.99
C VAL A 235 -9.61 -7.02 2.79
N PHE A 236 -10.08 -8.03 3.53
CA PHE A 236 -9.21 -8.93 4.28
C PHE A 236 -8.27 -9.73 3.39
N GLY A 237 -8.79 -10.32 2.30
CA GLY A 237 -7.97 -11.01 1.31
C GLY A 237 -6.95 -10.09 0.65
N PHE A 238 -7.35 -8.86 0.34
CA PHE A 238 -6.45 -7.83 -0.19
C PHE A 238 -5.33 -7.49 0.80
N ILE A 239 -5.65 -7.15 2.05
CA ILE A 239 -4.65 -6.81 3.09
C ILE A 239 -3.68 -7.98 3.30
N ALA A 240 -4.20 -9.21 3.47
CA ALA A 240 -3.38 -10.40 3.63
C ALA A 240 -2.42 -10.62 2.45
N SER A 241 -2.84 -10.23 1.23
CA SER A 241 -2.02 -10.39 0.02
C SER A 241 -0.92 -9.34 -0.17
N ILE A 242 -0.97 -8.19 0.51
CA ILE A 242 -0.03 -7.06 0.30
C ILE A 242 1.44 -7.49 0.33
N PRO A 243 1.94 -8.27 1.32
CA PRO A 243 3.35 -8.64 1.39
C PRO A 243 3.83 -9.57 0.27
N PHE A 244 2.88 -10.21 -0.42
CA PHE A 244 3.13 -11.21 -1.46
C PHE A 244 2.94 -10.66 -2.88
N THR A 245 2.50 -9.41 -3.01
CA THR A 245 2.29 -8.74 -4.31
C THR A 245 3.25 -7.56 -4.48
N ARG A 246 3.18 -6.87 -5.63
CA ARG A 246 3.93 -5.63 -5.87
C ARG A 246 3.48 -4.46 -4.97
N LEU A 247 2.35 -4.58 -4.27
CA LEU A 247 1.91 -3.56 -3.31
C LEU A 247 2.79 -3.48 -2.07
N PHE A 248 3.67 -4.46 -1.84
CA PHE A 248 4.66 -4.36 -0.78
C PHE A 248 5.57 -3.13 -0.90
N HIS A 249 5.64 -2.48 -2.07
CA HIS A 249 6.29 -1.17 -2.24
C HIS A 249 5.71 -0.08 -1.32
N PHE A 250 4.45 -0.20 -0.88
CA PHE A 250 3.84 0.70 0.09
C PHE A 250 4.62 0.72 1.42
N ILE A 251 5.30 -0.38 1.75
CA ILE A 251 6.16 -0.52 2.93
C ILE A 251 7.63 -0.31 2.52
N ALA A 252 8.10 -1.09 1.53
CA ALA A 252 9.51 -1.10 1.15
C ALA A 252 9.97 0.24 0.55
N GLY A 253 9.10 0.94 -0.19
CA GLY A 253 9.39 2.23 -0.81
C GLY A 253 9.71 3.33 0.21
N PRO A 254 8.79 3.67 1.14
CA PRO A 254 9.05 4.63 2.20
C PRO A 254 10.23 4.24 3.10
N ALA A 255 10.34 2.96 3.47
CA ALA A 255 11.48 2.47 4.27
C ALA A 255 12.82 2.66 3.54
N ASN A 256 12.85 2.40 2.22
CA ASN A 256 14.02 2.63 1.39
C ASN A 256 14.36 4.12 1.28
N ILE A 257 13.37 4.99 1.06
CA ILE A 257 13.56 6.45 0.99
C ILE A 257 14.11 7.02 2.31
N PHE A 258 13.63 6.49 3.43
CA PHE A 258 14.12 6.86 4.76
C PHE A 258 15.59 6.52 4.92
N LEU A 259 15.96 5.27 4.61
CA LEU A 259 17.32 4.73 4.82
C LEU A 259 18.32 5.08 3.71
N ALA A 260 17.86 5.57 2.56
CA ALA A 260 18.73 5.87 1.43
C ALA A 260 19.80 6.91 1.81
N PRO A 261 21.07 6.70 1.37
CA PRO A 261 22.12 7.68 1.57
C PRO A 261 21.79 9.00 0.84
N PRO A 262 22.31 10.14 1.32
CA PRO A 262 22.14 11.41 0.64
C PRO A 262 22.95 11.43 -0.68
N GLY A 263 22.25 11.53 -1.81
CA GLY A 263 22.86 11.63 -3.14
C GLY A 263 22.62 10.39 -4.01
N LEU A 264 22.39 10.62 -5.30
CA LEU A 264 22.38 9.59 -6.35
C LEU A 264 23.62 9.80 -7.22
N GLY A 265 24.24 8.71 -7.69
CA GLY A 265 25.33 8.79 -8.68
C GLY A 265 26.75 8.86 -8.12
N THR A 266 26.93 8.98 -6.80
CA THR A 266 28.25 8.86 -6.18
C THR A 266 28.56 7.38 -5.93
N LEU A 267 29.53 6.84 -6.65
CA LEU A 267 30.06 5.51 -6.37
C LEU A 267 30.91 5.57 -5.10
N VAL A 268 30.70 4.64 -4.19
CA VAL A 268 31.59 4.47 -3.03
C VAL A 268 32.88 3.82 -3.56
N PRO A 269 34.05 4.47 -3.45
CA PRO A 269 35.29 3.91 -3.94
C PRO A 269 35.69 2.69 -3.10
N VAL A 270 36.21 1.67 -3.76
CA VAL A 270 36.85 0.53 -3.09
C VAL A 270 38.33 0.87 -2.94
N THR A 271 38.86 0.76 -1.72
CA THR A 271 40.27 1.07 -1.44
C THR A 271 41.16 -0.13 -1.78
N MET A 272 42.41 0.10 -2.19
CA MET A 272 43.35 -1.01 -2.45
C MET A 272 43.56 -1.89 -1.21
N ALA A 273 43.63 -1.30 -0.02
CA ALA A 273 43.71 -2.04 1.24
C ALA A 273 42.50 -2.97 1.46
N GLU A 274 41.28 -2.54 1.08
CA GLU A 274 40.09 -3.38 1.13
C GLU A 274 40.17 -4.52 0.10
N VAL A 275 40.65 -4.26 -1.12
CA VAL A 275 40.85 -5.31 -2.14
C VAL A 275 41.89 -6.32 -1.66
N GLU A 276 43.02 -5.88 -1.13
CA GLU A 276 44.09 -6.75 -0.60
C GLU A 276 43.59 -7.61 0.57
N THR A 277 42.78 -7.03 1.46
CA THR A 277 42.24 -7.75 2.63
C THR A 277 41.13 -8.73 2.25
N THR A 278 40.27 -8.36 1.31
CA THR A 278 39.02 -9.08 1.03
C THR A 278 39.02 -9.87 -0.27
N GLY A 279 39.99 -9.64 -1.15
CA GLY A 279 40.06 -10.16 -2.52
C GLY A 279 38.97 -9.61 -3.45
N ARG A 280 38.21 -8.60 -3.04
CA ARG A 280 36.99 -8.15 -3.73
C ARG A 280 37.12 -6.72 -4.25
N VAL A 281 36.81 -6.54 -5.54
CA VAL A 281 36.68 -5.22 -6.19
C VAL A 281 35.23 -4.69 -6.17
N GLY A 282 34.31 -5.43 -5.57
CA GLY A 282 32.89 -5.12 -5.49
C GLY A 282 32.05 -6.32 -5.03
N PRO A 283 30.71 -6.17 -5.00
CA PRO A 283 29.82 -7.24 -4.56
C PRO A 283 29.77 -8.38 -5.58
N SER A 284 30.35 -9.52 -5.25
CA SER A 284 30.24 -10.79 -6.00
C SER A 284 29.13 -11.74 -5.51
N ASP A 285 28.49 -11.44 -4.38
CA ASP A 285 27.43 -12.26 -3.75
C ASP A 285 26.34 -11.33 -3.22
N ILE A 286 25.09 -11.79 -3.18
CA ILE A 286 23.96 -11.00 -2.68
C ILE A 286 24.14 -10.58 -1.20
N ARG A 287 24.86 -11.37 -0.42
CA ARG A 287 25.18 -11.11 1.00
C ARG A 287 26.16 -9.95 1.18
N HIS A 288 26.89 -9.58 0.13
CA HIS A 288 27.81 -8.43 0.16
C HIS A 288 27.07 -7.09 0.12
N PHE A 289 25.82 -7.07 -0.35
CA PHE A 289 25.00 -5.87 -0.33
C PHE A 289 24.59 -5.53 1.10
N SER A 290 24.46 -4.25 1.40
CA SER A 290 23.90 -3.79 2.67
C SER A 290 22.41 -4.14 2.77
N ARG A 291 21.90 -4.24 4.01
CA ARG A 291 20.45 -4.48 4.24
C ARG A 291 19.56 -3.43 3.55
N GLN A 292 20.03 -2.18 3.44
CA GLN A 292 19.31 -1.12 2.74
C GLN A 292 19.29 -1.35 1.22
N GLN A 293 20.41 -1.81 0.63
CA GLN A 293 20.43 -2.17 -0.79
C GLN A 293 19.51 -3.35 -1.08
N LEU A 294 19.48 -4.38 -0.22
CA LEU A 294 18.52 -5.49 -0.35
C LEU A 294 17.07 -5.05 -0.22
N LEU A 295 16.76 -4.16 0.74
CA LEU A 295 15.45 -3.51 0.84
C LEU A 295 15.08 -2.75 -0.43
N SER A 296 16.04 -2.08 -1.07
CA SER A 296 15.80 -1.34 -2.31
C SER A 296 15.37 -2.22 -3.48
N LEU A 297 15.79 -3.50 -3.49
CA LEU A 297 15.33 -4.49 -4.48
C LEU A 297 13.83 -4.76 -4.33
N ASP A 298 13.34 -4.84 -3.09
CA ASP A 298 11.91 -5.01 -2.80
C ASP A 298 11.07 -3.75 -3.03
N ALA A 299 11.70 -2.57 -3.03
CA ALA A 299 11.04 -1.32 -3.41
C ALA A 299 10.78 -1.20 -4.92
N CYS A 300 11.40 -2.04 -5.76
CA CYS A 300 11.20 -2.02 -7.19
C CYS A 300 9.81 -2.53 -7.58
N MET A 301 9.01 -1.68 -8.23
CA MET A 301 7.67 -1.99 -8.73
C MET A 301 7.62 -2.48 -10.18
N GLU A 302 8.76 -2.56 -10.87
CA GLU A 302 8.81 -2.76 -12.32
C GLU A 302 7.96 -1.75 -13.11
N CYS A 303 7.94 -0.49 -12.64
CA CYS A 303 7.16 0.61 -13.23
C CYS A 303 7.70 1.10 -14.58
N GLY A 304 8.88 0.62 -15.00
CA GLY A 304 9.47 0.91 -16.31
C GLY A 304 10.22 2.24 -16.40
N ARG A 305 10.14 3.13 -15.41
CA ARG A 305 10.77 4.46 -15.49
C ARG A 305 12.29 4.43 -15.69
N CYS A 306 12.99 3.52 -15.02
CA CYS A 306 14.44 3.35 -15.22
C CYS A 306 14.77 2.80 -16.61
N GLU A 307 13.85 2.07 -17.22
CA GLU A 307 14.02 1.47 -18.53
C GLU A 307 13.69 2.47 -19.65
N GLU A 308 12.62 3.27 -19.49
CA GLU A 308 12.28 4.38 -20.37
C GLU A 308 13.39 5.44 -20.43
N ALA A 309 14.10 5.67 -19.33
CA ALA A 309 15.22 6.62 -19.27
C ALA A 309 16.55 6.04 -19.80
N CYS A 310 16.63 4.74 -20.12
CA CYS A 310 17.88 4.08 -20.46
C CYS A 310 18.20 4.22 -21.96
N PRO A 311 19.34 4.81 -22.36
CA PRO A 311 19.73 4.92 -23.77
C PRO A 311 19.91 3.56 -24.46
N ALA A 312 20.36 2.54 -23.72
CA ALA A 312 20.53 1.18 -24.26
C ALA A 312 19.16 0.56 -24.61
N PHE A 313 18.17 0.71 -23.73
CA PHE A 313 16.81 0.25 -24.01
C PHE A 313 16.18 1.03 -25.17
N ALA A 314 16.38 2.36 -25.22
CA ALA A 314 15.89 3.21 -26.30
C ALA A 314 16.47 2.84 -27.68
N THR A 315 17.67 2.26 -27.71
CA THR A 315 18.33 1.74 -28.93
C THR A 315 18.12 0.24 -29.14
N ALA A 316 17.12 -0.36 -28.47
CA ALA A 316 16.75 -1.78 -28.54
C ALA A 316 17.88 -2.77 -28.21
N LYS A 317 18.88 -2.34 -27.43
CA LYS A 317 19.93 -3.23 -26.92
C LYS A 317 19.36 -4.13 -25.81
N PRO A 318 19.94 -5.33 -25.59
CA PRO A 318 19.43 -6.29 -24.61
C PRO A 318 19.58 -5.84 -23.14
N LEU A 319 20.20 -4.70 -22.87
CA LEU A 319 20.45 -4.22 -21.51
C LEU A 319 19.20 -3.53 -20.93
N SER A 320 18.70 -4.06 -19.82
CA SER A 320 17.59 -3.48 -19.05
C SER A 320 18.01 -3.24 -17.59
N PRO A 321 18.13 -1.98 -17.13
CA PRO A 321 18.45 -1.70 -15.72
C PRO A 321 17.35 -2.20 -14.78
N LYS A 322 16.09 -2.21 -15.24
CA LYS A 322 14.97 -2.83 -14.51
C LYS A 322 15.24 -4.32 -14.29
N ARG A 323 15.67 -5.03 -15.34
CA ARG A 323 15.90 -6.47 -15.29
C ARG A 323 17.03 -6.83 -14.32
N VAL A 324 18.12 -6.05 -14.30
CA VAL A 324 19.20 -6.22 -13.32
C VAL A 324 18.67 -6.20 -11.88
N VAL A 325 17.82 -5.23 -11.53
CA VAL A 325 17.21 -5.15 -10.19
C VAL A 325 16.31 -6.36 -9.89
N GLN A 326 15.55 -6.82 -10.89
CA GLN A 326 14.68 -8.00 -10.73
C GLN A 326 15.46 -9.30 -10.59
N ASP A 327 16.55 -9.45 -11.34
CA ASP A 327 17.39 -10.64 -11.27
C ASP A 327 18.13 -10.69 -9.93
N LEU A 328 18.62 -9.56 -9.41
CA LEU A 328 19.19 -9.45 -8.06
C LEU A 328 18.16 -9.77 -6.97
N LYS A 329 16.92 -9.31 -7.12
CA LYS A 329 15.82 -9.69 -6.21
C LYS A 329 15.57 -11.20 -6.23
N GLY A 330 15.54 -11.80 -7.42
CA GLY A 330 15.41 -13.25 -7.57
C GLY A 330 16.59 -14.01 -6.97
N LEU A 331 17.81 -13.51 -7.14
CA LEU A 331 19.01 -14.07 -6.52
C LEU A 331 18.89 -14.03 -4.99
N MET A 332 18.47 -12.91 -4.39
CA MET A 332 18.22 -12.79 -2.95
C MET A 332 17.24 -13.84 -2.43
N GLU A 333 16.14 -14.07 -3.15
CA GLU A 333 15.15 -15.09 -2.78
C GLU A 333 15.72 -16.51 -2.90
N ARG A 334 16.48 -16.82 -3.96
CA ARG A 334 17.14 -18.13 -4.13
C ARG A 334 18.22 -18.38 -3.08
N THR A 335 19.04 -17.37 -2.76
CA THR A 335 20.05 -17.46 -1.70
C THR A 335 19.40 -17.73 -0.35
N ALA A 336 18.31 -17.03 -0.01
CA ALA A 336 17.59 -17.27 1.23
C ALA A 336 17.10 -18.73 1.33
N ALA A 337 16.55 -19.26 0.24
CA ALA A 337 16.08 -20.64 0.18
C ALA A 337 17.24 -21.65 0.29
N ALA A 338 18.38 -21.38 -0.36
CA ALA A 338 19.57 -22.23 -0.26
C ALA A 338 20.12 -22.27 1.17
N VAL A 339 20.27 -21.10 1.81
CA VAL A 339 20.72 -20.97 3.22
C VAL A 339 19.76 -21.70 4.17
N ALA A 340 18.45 -21.54 3.98
CA ALA A 340 17.45 -22.25 4.79
C ALA A 340 17.51 -23.78 4.63
N ALA A 341 17.96 -24.26 3.46
CA ALA A 341 18.17 -25.68 3.17
C ALA A 341 19.58 -26.18 3.56
N GLY A 342 20.40 -25.38 4.24
CA GLY A 342 21.76 -25.76 4.62
C GLY A 342 22.76 -25.80 3.45
N ARG A 343 22.42 -25.21 2.30
CA ARG A 343 23.30 -25.13 1.11
C ARG A 343 23.93 -23.74 1.05
N PRO A 344 25.24 -23.60 1.32
CA PRO A 344 25.90 -22.28 1.36
C PRO A 344 26.11 -21.67 -0.03
N GLU A 345 26.03 -22.48 -1.09
CA GLU A 345 26.15 -22.06 -2.48
C GLU A 345 24.79 -21.99 -3.17
N VAL A 346 24.60 -20.96 -3.97
CA VAL A 346 23.39 -20.73 -4.75
C VAL A 346 23.65 -21.25 -6.16
N PRO A 347 22.88 -22.21 -6.67
CA PRO A 347 23.02 -22.62 -8.06
C PRO A 347 22.80 -21.41 -8.98
N ALA A 348 23.68 -21.29 -9.99
CA ALA A 348 23.75 -20.17 -10.92
C ALA A 348 22.38 -19.80 -11.51
#